data_AF-A0A4P7KYT0-F1
#
_entry.id   AF-A0A4P7KYT0-F1
#
_cell.length_a   1.000
_cell.length_b   1.000
_cell.length_c   1.000
_cell.angle_alpha   90.00
_cell.angle_beta   90.00
_cell.angle_gamma   90.00
#
_symmetry.space_group_name_H-M   'P 1'
#
loop_
_entity.id
_entity.type
_entity.pdbx_description
1 polymer ?
#
loop_
_entity_poly.entity_id
_entity_poly.type
_entity_poly.pdbx_seq_one_letter_code
_entity_poly.pdbx_strand_id
1 'polypeptide(L)'
;MTLLTPSKLYQQFLATGDYQFDEVQSKAIARLDIIHYQLLNRTSRLSLRNKIGQLFAKKLHTNCEPVQGLYMWGGVGRGKTWLMDLFYQSLPDG
;
A
#
# COMPACT_ATOMS: atom_id res chain seq x y z
N MET A 1 -1.42 -3.74 14.17
CA MET A 1 -1.68 -3.27 12.80
C MET A 1 -2.65 -4.21 12.09
N THR A 2 -3.57 -3.66 11.28
CA THR A 2 -4.56 -4.43 10.51
C THR A 2 -3.97 -4.78 9.14
N LEU A 3 -3.88 -6.07 8.80
CA LEU A 3 -3.46 -6.54 7.47
C LEU A 3 -4.57 -6.42 6.41
N LEU A 4 -5.45 -5.44 6.57
CA LEU A 4 -6.57 -5.20 5.68
C LEU A 4 -6.11 -4.37 4.49
N THR A 5 -6.71 -4.58 3.33
CA THR A 5 -6.43 -3.73 2.17
C THR A 5 -6.92 -2.30 2.44
N PRO A 6 -6.34 -1.28 1.79
CA PRO A 6 -6.84 0.09 1.83
C PRO A 6 -8.35 0.18 1.58
N SER A 7 -8.88 -0.51 0.56
CA SER A 7 -10.32 -0.56 0.30
C SER A 7 -11.15 -1.13 1.45
N LYS A 8 -10.63 -2.14 2.16
CA LYS A 8 -11.35 -2.75 3.27
C LYS A 8 -11.37 -1.86 4.50
N LEU A 9 -10.26 -1.16 4.79
CA LEU A 9 -10.22 -0.14 5.84
C LEU A 9 -11.16 1.02 5.52
N TYR A 10 -11.20 1.46 4.26
CA TYR A 10 -12.14 2.50 3.83
C TYR A 10 -13.59 2.11 4.07
N GLN A 11 -13.97 0.88 3.71
CA GLN A 11 -15.30 0.36 3.98
C GLN A 11 -15.63 0.32 5.47
N GLN A 12 -14.65 -0.01 6.33
CA GLN A 12 -14.85 0.01 7.79
C GLN A 12 -15.09 1.44 8.29
N PHE A 13 -14.33 2.42 7.82
CA PHE A 13 -14.54 3.83 8.18
C PHE A 13 -15.90 4.35 7.70
N LEU A 14 -16.34 3.99 6.49
CA LEU A 14 -17.69 4.33 6.04
C LEU A 14 -18.78 3.69 6.92
N ALA A 15 -18.53 2.47 7.42
CA ALA A 15 -19.47 1.78 8.30
C ALA A 15 -19.57 2.40 9.71
N THR A 16 -18.62 3.23 10.15
CA THR A 16 -18.75 3.94 11.44
C THR A 16 -19.75 5.09 11.37
N GLY A 17 -20.02 5.61 10.18
CA GLY A 17 -20.90 6.77 9.96
C GLY A 17 -20.21 8.13 10.09
N ASP A 18 -18.94 8.17 10.52
CA ASP A 18 -18.15 9.41 10.63
C ASP A 18 -17.63 9.90 9.27
N TYR A 19 -17.67 9.03 8.26
CA TYR A 19 -17.13 9.28 6.92
C TYR A 19 -18.22 9.12 5.87
N GLN A 20 -18.17 10.00 4.87
CA GLN A 20 -19.05 9.94 3.72
C GLN A 20 -18.34 9.32 2.52
N PHE A 21 -19.09 8.58 1.71
CA PHE A 21 -18.58 8.04 0.47
C PHE A 21 -18.22 9.18 -0.50
N ASP A 22 -17.03 9.11 -1.08
CA ASP A 22 -16.53 10.03 -2.10
C ASP A 22 -15.94 9.21 -3.26
N GLU A 23 -16.48 9.40 -4.46
CA GLU A 23 -16.08 8.67 -5.66
C GLU A 23 -14.61 8.91 -6.03
N VAL A 24 -14.11 10.15 -5.86
CA VAL A 24 -12.72 10.51 -6.17
C VAL A 24 -11.78 9.83 -5.18
N GLN A 25 -12.14 9.81 -3.90
CA GLN A 25 -11.37 9.08 -2.89
C GLN A 25 -11.38 7.57 -3.18
N SER A 26 -12.53 7.00 -3.54
CA SER A 26 -12.64 5.58 -3.89
C SER A 26 -11.69 5.19 -5.04
N LYS A 27 -11.56 6.03 -6.08
CA LYS A 27 -10.60 5.82 -7.17
C LYS A 27 -9.15 5.85 -6.68
N ALA A 28 -8.80 6.80 -5.81
CA ALA A 28 -7.47 6.85 -5.21
C ALA A 28 -7.17 5.60 -4.38
N ILE A 29 -8.14 5.15 -3.58
CA ILE A 29 -8.06 3.94 -2.74
C ILE A 29 -7.87 2.70 -3.60
N ALA A 30 -8.60 2.56 -4.71
CA ALA A 30 -8.40 1.44 -5.63
C ALA A 30 -6.98 1.41 -6.21
N ARG A 31 -6.38 2.57 -6.48
CA ARG A 31 -4.97 2.62 -6.91
C ARG A 31 -4.00 2.29 -5.77
N LEU A 32 -4.32 2.68 -4.54
CA LEU A 32 -3.55 2.33 -3.35
C LEU A 32 -3.60 0.83 -3.04
N ASP A 33 -4.72 0.13 -3.30
CA ASP A 33 -4.78 -1.33 -3.22
C ASP A 33 -3.75 -2.00 -4.13
N ILE A 34 -3.62 -1.52 -5.37
CA ILE A 34 -2.61 -2.04 -6.30
C ILE A 34 -1.19 -1.85 -5.74
N ILE A 35 -0.90 -0.68 -5.17
CA ILE A 35 0.41 -0.39 -4.56
C ILE A 35 0.64 -1.27 -3.34
N HIS A 36 -0.37 -1.45 -2.49
CA HIS A 36 -0.34 -2.33 -1.32
C HIS A 36 0.09 -3.75 -1.71
N TYR A 37 -0.60 -4.35 -2.69
CA TYR A 37 -0.24 -5.68 -3.19
C TYR A 37 1.16 -5.73 -3.80
N GLN A 38 1.57 -4.71 -4.56
CA GLN A 38 2.91 -4.64 -5.14
C GLN A 38 4.00 -4.59 -4.06
N LEU A 39 3.78 -3.83 -2.99
CA LEU A 39 4.71 -3.75 -1.85
C LEU A 39 4.79 -5.08 -1.11
N LEU A 40 3.66 -5.70 -0.75
CA LEU A 40 3.63 -6.98 -0.04
C LEU A 40 4.31 -8.10 -0.84
N ASN A 41 4.05 -8.17 -2.15
CA ASN A 41 4.68 -9.14 -3.05
C ASN A 41 6.20 -8.93 -3.19
N ARG A 42 6.69 -7.70 -3.01
CA ARG A 42 8.12 -7.42 -3.00
C ARG A 42 8.77 -7.85 -1.70
N THR A 43 8.16 -7.51 -0.56
CA THR A 43 8.67 -7.86 0.77
C THR A 43 8.80 -9.38 0.94
N SER A 44 7.80 -10.15 0.47
CA SER A 44 7.84 -11.62 0.52
C SER A 44 9.00 -12.20 -0.31
N ARG A 45 9.25 -11.67 -1.52
CA ARG A 45 10.35 -12.11 -2.39
C ARG A 45 11.72 -11.78 -1.82
N LEU A 46 11.89 -10.60 -1.20
CA LEU A 46 13.15 -10.22 -0.55
C LEU A 46 13.47 -11.11 0.64
N SER A 47 12.47 -11.43 1.47
CA SER A 47 12.65 -12.32 2.64
C SER A 47 13.09 -13.74 2.23
N LEU A 48 12.49 -14.31 1.18
CA LEU A 48 12.85 -15.62 0.65
C LEU A 48 14.22 -15.61 -0.05
N ARG A 49 14.51 -14.59 -0.86
CA ARG A 49 15.81 -14.47 -1.56
C ARG A 49 16.97 -14.26 -0.61
N ASN A 50 16.79 -13.50 0.47
CA ASN A 50 17.87 -13.30 1.44
C ASN A 50 18.25 -14.60 2.15
N LYS A 51 17.28 -15.48 2.44
CA LYS A 51 17.54 -16.79 3.07
C LYS A 51 18.28 -17.77 2.16
N ILE A 52 17.94 -17.80 0.87
CA ILE A 52 18.54 -18.73 -0.11
C ILE A 52 19.84 -18.17 -0.69
N GLY A 53 19.88 -16.85 -0.92
CA GLY A 53 21.03 -16.14 -1.50
C GLY A 53 22.26 -16.12 -0.61
N GLN A 54 22.10 -16.10 0.72
CA GLN A 54 23.23 -16.21 1.67
C GLN A 54 24.02 -17.52 1.51
N LEU A 55 23.39 -18.59 1.01
CA LEU A 55 24.04 -19.88 0.79
C LEU A 55 24.66 -20.02 -0.62
N PHE A 56 24.36 -19.11 -1.57
CA PHE A 56 24.74 -19.21 -2.98
C PHE A 56 25.17 -17.86 -3.61
N ALA A 57 25.69 -16.91 -2.83
CA ALA A 57 25.93 -15.54 -3.29
C ALA A 57 27.13 -15.38 -4.24
N LYS A 58 26.97 -15.83 -5.50
CA LYS A 58 27.69 -15.26 -6.66
C LYS A 58 26.74 -14.32 -7.40
N LYS A 59 26.72 -13.07 -6.96
CA LYS A 59 26.42 -11.84 -7.73
C LYS A 59 25.29 -11.95 -8.78
N LEU A 60 24.06 -12.28 -8.36
CA LEU A 60 22.88 -12.05 -9.20
C LEU A 60 22.34 -10.64 -8.91
N HIS A 61 22.76 -9.69 -9.74
CA HIS A 61 22.13 -8.36 -9.84
C HIS A 61 20.71 -8.56 -10.35
N THR A 62 19.76 -8.68 -9.43
CA THR A 62 18.35 -8.77 -9.79
C THR A 62 17.81 -7.35 -9.91
N ASN A 63 17.66 -6.87 -11.15
CA ASN A 63 16.94 -5.63 -11.44
C ASN A 63 15.49 -5.79 -10.96
N CYS A 64 15.23 -5.38 -9.73
CA CYS A 64 13.90 -5.34 -9.16
C CYS A 64 13.41 -3.90 -9.25
N GLU A 65 12.67 -3.60 -10.33
CA GLU A 65 12.05 -2.30 -10.54
C GLU A 65 11.29 -1.84 -9.28
N PRO A 66 11.45 -0.57 -8.87
CA PRO A 66 10.73 -0.05 -7.71
C PRO A 66 9.22 0.00 -7.99
N VAL A 67 8.43 -0.13 -6.93
CA VAL A 67 6.98 0.05 -7.01
C VAL A 67 6.69 1.51 -7.35
N GLN A 68 5.94 1.74 -8.43
CA GLN A 68 5.52 3.09 -8.82
C GLN A 68 4.43 3.61 -7.89
N GLY A 69 4.70 4.76 -7.28
CA GLY A 69 3.79 5.42 -6.33
C GLY A 69 2.57 6.09 -6.99
N LEU A 70 1.77 6.73 -6.15
CA LEU A 70 0.61 7.53 -6.54
C LEU A 70 0.83 8.99 -6.14
N TYR A 71 0.77 9.90 -7.10
CA TYR A 71 0.79 11.34 -6.85
C TYR A 71 -0.64 11.88 -6.80
N MET A 72 -1.06 12.37 -5.63
CA MET A 72 -2.39 12.94 -5.42
C MET A 72 -2.33 14.46 -5.34
N TRP A 73 -3.09 15.16 -6.17
CA TRP A 73 -3.18 16.62 -6.21
C TRP A 73 -4.64 17.08 -6.27
N GLY A 74 -4.89 18.33 -5.91
CA GLY A 74 -6.24 18.92 -5.85
C GLY A 74 -6.45 19.84 -4.65
N GLY A 75 -7.65 20.41 -4.53
CA GLY A 75 -7.98 21.42 -3.52
C GLY A 75 -7.71 21.02 -2.06
N VAL A 76 -7.57 22.02 -1.19
CA VAL A 76 -7.40 21.85 0.27
C VAL A 76 -8.68 21.24 0.86
N GLY A 77 -8.54 20.43 1.92
CA GLY A 77 -9.70 19.83 2.62
C GLY A 77 -10.33 18.59 1.96
N ARG A 78 -9.74 18.03 0.90
CA ARG A 78 -10.27 16.85 0.18
C ARG A 78 -9.85 15.48 0.74
N GLY A 79 -9.23 15.45 1.92
CA GLY A 79 -8.85 14.20 2.59
C GLY A 79 -7.59 13.50 2.07
N LYS A 80 -6.70 14.19 1.33
CA LYS A 80 -5.45 13.59 0.81
C LYS A 80 -4.53 13.02 1.89
N THR A 81 -4.36 13.75 3.00
CA THR A 81 -3.56 13.29 4.14
C THR A 81 -4.18 12.05 4.77
N TRP A 82 -5.49 12.07 4.99
CA TRP A 82 -6.23 10.94 5.54
C TRP A 82 -6.13 9.68 4.65
N LEU A 83 -6.18 9.82 3.32
CA LEU A 83 -5.96 8.71 2.40
C LEU A 83 -4.56 8.09 2.58
N MET A 84 -3.54 8.91 2.83
CA MET A 84 -2.19 8.42 3.11
C MET A 84 -2.09 7.75 4.48
N ASP A 85 -2.74 8.30 5.52
CA ASP A 85 -2.77 7.69 6.86
C ASP A 85 -3.46 6.31 6.81
N LEU A 86 -4.60 6.22 6.12
CA LEU A 86 -5.32 4.98 5.89
C LEU A 86 -4.45 3.96 5.13
N PHE A 87 -3.75 4.39 4.08
CA PHE A 87 -2.83 3.52 3.36
C PHE A 87 -1.69 3.03 4.25
N TYR A 88 -1.09 3.89 5.06
CA TYR A 88 -0.02 3.51 5.98
C TYR A 88 -0.51 2.46 6.99
N GLN A 89 -1.70 2.66 7.57
CA GLN A 89 -2.32 1.70 8.50
C GLN A 89 -2.58 0.32 7.89
N SER A 90 -2.76 0.24 6.56
CA SER A 90 -2.99 -1.01 5.82
C SER A 90 -1.74 -1.88 5.65
N LEU A 91 -0.55 -1.30 5.90
CA LEU A 91 0.73 -1.98 5.73
C LEU A 91 1.14 -2.71 7.01
N PRO A 92 1.87 -3.83 6.90
CA PRO A 92 2.47 -4.50 8.05
C PRO A 92 3.53 -3.60 8.70
N ASP A 93 3.77 -3.83 9.99
CA ASP A 93 4.91 -3.25 10.69
C ASP A 93 6.22 -3.66 10.02
N GLY A 94 7.12 -2.69 9.88
CA GLY A 94 8.43 -2.86 9.22
C GLY A 94 9.39 -3.77 9.99
#